data_AF-A0A423UPF5-F1
#
_entry.id   AF-A0A423UPF5-F1
#
_cell.length_a   1.000
_cell.length_b   1.000
_cell.length_c   1.000
_cell.angle_alpha   90.00
_cell.angle_beta   90.00
_cell.angle_gamma   90.00
#
_symmetry.space_group_name_H-M   'P 1'
#
loop_
_entity.id
_entity.type
_entity.pdbx_description
1 polymer ?
#
loop_
_entity_poly.entity_id
_entity_poly.type
_entity_poly.pdbx_seq_one_letter_code
_entity_poly.pdbx_strand_id
1 'polypeptide(L)'
;APDAAPATAPTNPAAPPTAPPTGPSPAYLALAELGRRDIRLALSADDCTALEPQAAEWLDRGVTTDYLIAALTAGLPAQVDCPPRFVRRRLADKIPPQLPTTPNTS
;
A
#
# COMPACT_ATOMS: atom_id res chain seq x y z
N ALA A 1 3.47 -8.05 63.79
CA ALA A 1 2.55 -8.65 62.80
C ALA A 1 1.13 -8.50 63.32
N PRO A 2 0.08 -8.28 62.50
CA PRO A 2 -0.05 -8.40 61.03
C PRO A 2 -0.08 -7.02 60.32
N ASP A 3 0.32 -6.82 59.06
CA ASP A 3 -0.08 -7.37 57.75
C ASP A 3 -1.33 -6.70 57.15
N ALA A 4 -1.12 -5.87 56.12
CA ALA A 4 -2.02 -5.66 54.97
C ALA A 4 -1.43 -4.61 54.00
N ALA A 5 -0.66 -5.07 53.01
CA ALA A 5 -0.78 -4.56 51.64
C ALA A 5 -1.83 -5.45 50.92
N PRO A 6 -2.41 -5.15 49.74
CA PRO A 6 -2.09 -4.07 48.79
C PRO A 6 -3.35 -3.36 48.23
N ALA A 7 -3.18 -2.26 47.51
CA ALA A 7 -4.18 -1.80 46.54
C ALA A 7 -3.48 -1.15 45.35
N THR A 8 -2.89 -1.99 44.51
CA THR A 8 -2.53 -1.67 43.13
C THR A 8 -3.81 -1.29 42.39
N ALA A 9 -4.02 0.02 42.17
CA ALA A 9 -4.97 0.49 41.19
C ALA A 9 -4.51 -0.01 39.80
N PRO A 10 -5.38 -0.64 39.00
CA PRO A 10 -5.04 -0.93 37.62
C PRO A 10 -4.99 0.39 36.86
N THR A 11 -3.78 0.89 36.62
CA THR A 11 -3.55 1.90 35.59
C THR A 11 -3.86 1.25 34.25
N ASN A 12 -5.12 1.40 33.82
CA ASN A 12 -5.60 1.04 32.51
C ASN A 12 -4.63 1.66 31.48
N PRO A 13 -3.92 0.87 30.64
CA PRO A 13 -3.15 1.45 29.56
C PRO A 13 -4.13 2.19 28.66
N ALA A 14 -4.06 3.51 28.64
CA ALA A 14 -4.75 4.32 27.67
C ALA A 14 -4.32 3.81 26.29
N ALA A 15 -5.26 3.20 25.55
CA ALA A 15 -5.06 2.92 24.15
C ALA A 15 -4.70 4.26 23.47
N PRO A 16 -3.62 4.33 22.66
CA PRO A 16 -3.31 5.56 21.98
C PRO A 16 -4.48 5.96 21.09
N PRO A 17 -4.76 7.26 20.94
CA PRO A 17 -5.81 7.71 20.04
C PRO A 17 -5.45 7.23 18.63
N THR A 18 -6.37 6.49 18.01
CA THR A 18 -6.36 6.22 16.57
C THR A 18 -6.54 7.55 15.86
N ALA A 19 -5.46 8.33 15.73
CA ALA A 19 -5.42 9.39 14.75
C ALA A 19 -5.75 8.72 13.41
N PRO A 20 -6.65 9.30 12.58
CA PRO A 20 -6.76 8.84 11.20
C PRO A 20 -5.34 8.89 10.63
N PRO A 21 -4.91 7.90 9.83
CA PRO A 21 -3.60 7.98 9.22
C PRO A 21 -3.62 9.20 8.30
N THR A 22 -3.15 10.35 8.80
CA THR A 22 -2.72 11.50 8.00
C THR A 22 -1.38 11.15 7.36
N GLY A 23 -1.29 9.94 6.82
CA GLY A 23 -0.15 9.37 6.15
C GLY A 23 -0.54 9.13 4.69
N PRO A 24 0.44 9.14 3.79
CA PRO A 24 0.21 8.79 2.40
C PRO A 24 -0.50 7.43 2.30
N SER A 25 -1.51 7.36 1.43
CA SER A 25 -2.24 6.12 1.14
C SER A 25 -1.27 4.98 0.81
N PRO A 26 -1.60 3.73 1.14
CA PRO A 26 -0.75 2.59 0.80
C PRO A 26 -0.47 2.48 -0.71
N ALA A 27 -1.43 2.89 -1.54
CA ALA A 27 -1.27 3.00 -3.00
C ALA A 27 -0.18 4.01 -3.39
N TYR A 28 -0.18 5.20 -2.78
CA TYR A 28 0.85 6.22 -3.01
C TYR A 28 2.24 5.72 -2.58
N LEU A 29 2.32 5.08 -1.41
CA LEU A 29 3.58 4.50 -0.92
C LEU A 29 4.13 3.45 -1.88
N ALA A 30 3.26 2.59 -2.43
CA ALA A 30 3.64 1.60 -3.46
C ALA A 30 4.29 2.25 -4.69
N LEU A 31 3.67 3.31 -5.19
CA LEU A 31 4.12 4.04 -6.37
C LEU A 31 5.44 4.78 -6.09
N ALA A 32 5.58 5.35 -4.90
CA ALA A 32 6.84 5.98 -4.47
C ALA A 32 7.98 4.96 -4.30
N GLU A 33 7.68 3.74 -3.83
CA GLU A 33 8.66 2.66 -3.76
C GLU A 33 9.11 2.16 -5.14
N LEU A 34 8.24 2.24 -6.16
CA LEU A 34 8.54 1.80 -7.52
C LEU A 34 9.77 2.51 -8.08
N GLY A 35 9.85 3.83 -7.94
CA GLY A 35 11.00 4.63 -8.37
C GLY A 35 12.28 4.34 -7.59
N ARG A 36 12.18 3.85 -6.34
CA ARG A 36 13.34 3.43 -5.53
C ARG A 36 13.83 2.04 -5.93
N ARG A 37 12.93 1.13 -6.34
CA ARG A 37 13.29 -0.20 -6.83
C ARG A 37 13.81 -0.15 -8.27
N ASP A 38 13.21 0.67 -9.13
CA ASP A 38 13.60 0.80 -10.53
C ASP A 38 13.54 2.27 -10.96
N ILE A 39 14.71 2.87 -11.17
CA ILE A 39 14.85 4.30 -11.52
C ILE A 39 14.13 4.64 -12.85
N ARG A 40 13.90 3.65 -13.72
CA ARG A 40 13.13 3.81 -14.97
C ARG A 40 11.67 4.17 -14.72
N LEU A 41 11.18 3.89 -13.52
CA LEU A 41 9.82 4.17 -13.04
C LEU A 41 9.82 5.25 -11.95
N ALA A 42 10.81 6.14 -11.96
CA ALA A 42 10.79 7.31 -11.08
C ALA A 42 9.57 8.19 -11.40
N LEU A 43 8.66 8.28 -10.43
CA LEU A 43 7.43 9.08 -10.49
C LEU A 43 7.60 10.31 -9.61
N SER A 44 7.13 11.46 -10.08
CA SER A 44 7.05 12.65 -9.24
C SER A 44 5.88 12.53 -8.27
N ALA A 45 5.84 13.36 -7.23
CA ALA A 45 4.73 13.37 -6.27
C ALA A 45 3.37 13.58 -6.97
N ASP A 46 3.32 14.45 -7.98
CA ASP A 46 2.11 14.72 -8.79
C ASP A 46 1.68 13.52 -9.63
N ASP A 47 2.63 12.78 -10.20
CA ASP A 47 2.33 11.53 -10.91
C ASP A 47 1.81 10.46 -9.94
N CYS A 48 2.41 10.35 -8.75
CA CYS A 48 1.97 9.42 -7.73
C CYS A 48 0.54 9.72 -7.27
N THR A 49 0.17 10.99 -7.05
CA THR A 49 -1.21 11.36 -6.68
C THR A 49 -2.20 11.13 -7.82
N ALA A 50 -1.80 11.39 -9.08
CA ALA A 50 -2.65 11.13 -10.24
C ALA A 50 -2.90 9.63 -10.47
N LEU A 51 -1.95 8.77 -10.12
CA LEU A 51 -2.03 7.31 -10.27
C LEU A 51 -2.58 6.59 -9.03
N GLU A 52 -2.55 7.25 -7.87
CA GLU A 52 -3.09 6.75 -6.61
C GLU A 52 -4.49 6.12 -6.74
N PRO A 53 -5.50 6.75 -7.38
CA PRO A 53 -6.84 6.14 -7.46
C PRO A 53 -6.84 4.80 -8.21
N GLN A 54 -6.09 4.67 -9.31
CA GLN A 54 -6.02 3.41 -10.05
C GLN A 54 -5.25 2.32 -9.27
N ALA A 55 -4.21 2.72 -8.54
CA ALA A 55 -3.51 1.80 -7.65
C ALA A 55 -4.39 1.39 -6.47
N ALA A 56 -5.19 2.30 -5.93
CA ALA A 56 -6.17 2.00 -4.89
C ALA A 56 -7.26 1.03 -5.39
N GLU A 57 -7.73 1.16 -6.63
CA GLU A 57 -8.63 0.18 -7.24
C GLU A 57 -8.02 -1.23 -7.28
N TRP A 58 -6.73 -1.36 -7.58
CA TRP A 58 -6.06 -2.66 -7.50
C TRP A 58 -6.08 -3.22 -6.08
N LEU A 59 -5.77 -2.40 -5.08
CA LEU A 59 -5.80 -2.79 -3.68
C LEU A 59 -7.22 -3.19 -3.23
N ASP A 60 -8.25 -2.45 -3.66
CA ASP A 60 -9.66 -2.74 -3.38
C ASP A 60 -10.10 -4.10 -3.97
N ARG A 61 -9.51 -4.50 -5.10
CA ARG A 61 -9.70 -5.85 -5.68
C ARG A 61 -8.97 -6.96 -4.93
N GLY A 62 -8.29 -6.66 -3.81
CA GLY A 62 -7.55 -7.62 -3.00
C GLY A 62 -6.10 -7.82 -3.45
N VAL A 63 -5.57 -6.95 -4.32
CA VAL A 63 -4.16 -6.99 -4.70
C VAL A 63 -3.31 -6.42 -3.57
N THR A 64 -2.17 -7.06 -3.25
CA THR A 64 -1.22 -6.51 -2.28
C THR A 64 -0.27 -5.52 -2.95
N THR A 65 0.28 -4.61 -2.15
CA THR A 65 1.29 -3.63 -2.60
C THR A 65 2.49 -4.28 -3.28
N ASP A 66 2.98 -5.40 -2.74
CA ASP A 66 4.11 -6.13 -3.33
C ASP A 66 3.74 -6.78 -4.68
N TYR A 67 2.54 -7.38 -4.79
CA TYR A 67 2.06 -7.89 -6.06
C TYR A 67 1.87 -6.76 -7.08
N LEU A 68 1.33 -5.61 -6.67
CA LEU A 68 1.20 -4.45 -7.55
C LEU A 68 2.57 -4.01 -8.09
N ILE A 69 3.57 -3.90 -7.22
CA ILE A 69 4.94 -3.55 -7.63
C ILE A 69 5.51 -4.61 -8.58
N ALA A 70 5.41 -5.90 -8.23
CA ALA A 70 5.87 -7.00 -9.08
C ALA A 70 5.16 -7.02 -10.44
N ALA A 71 3.86 -6.78 -10.45
CA ALA A 71 3.06 -6.71 -11.67
C ALA A 71 3.45 -5.51 -12.54
N LEU A 72 3.85 -4.38 -11.94
CA LEU A 72 4.32 -3.19 -12.65
C LEU A 72 5.76 -3.31 -13.17
N THR A 73 6.62 -4.05 -12.48
CA THR A 73 8.03 -4.26 -12.86
C THR A 73 8.25 -5.48 -13.75
N ALA A 74 7.33 -6.45 -13.77
CA ALA A 74 7.45 -7.64 -14.63
C ALA A 74 7.53 -7.23 -16.12
N GLY A 75 8.39 -7.83 -16.94
CA GLY A 75 8.37 -7.58 -18.40
C GLY A 75 8.46 -6.10 -18.80
N LEU A 76 9.19 -5.28 -18.03
CA LEU A 76 9.48 -3.90 -18.39
C LEU A 76 10.20 -3.84 -19.74
N PRO A 77 9.85 -2.89 -20.63
CA PRO A 77 10.61 -2.64 -21.84
C PRO A 77 12.02 -2.14 -21.49
N ALA A 78 12.96 -2.30 -22.43
CA ALA A 78 14.35 -1.88 -22.23
C ALA A 78 14.48 -0.37 -21.94
N GLN A 79 13.60 0.43 -22.52
CA GLN A 79 13.44 1.86 -22.21
C GLN A 79 11.97 2.18 -21.95
N VAL A 80 11.74 3.07 -20.98
CA VAL A 80 10.44 3.63 -20.65
C VAL A 80 10.52 5.13 -20.90
N ASP A 81 9.96 5.62 -22.00
CA ASP A 81 10.01 7.04 -22.36
C ASP A 81 9.14 7.92 -21.44
N CYS A 82 8.05 7.35 -20.91
CA CYS A 82 7.10 8.06 -20.05
C CYS A 82 6.65 7.15 -18.90
N PRO A 83 7.37 7.14 -17.75
CA PRO A 83 7.03 6.30 -16.61
C PRO A 83 5.58 6.43 -16.11
N PRO A 84 5.02 7.64 -15.89
CA PRO A 84 3.64 7.75 -15.40
C PRO A 84 2.63 7.21 -16.40
N ARG A 85 2.85 7.46 -17.69
CA ARG A 85 1.97 6.97 -18.76
C ARG A 85 2.01 5.44 -18.87
N PHE A 86 3.19 4.84 -18.72
CA PHE A 86 3.36 3.40 -18.74
C PHE A 86 2.64 2.74 -17.57
N VAL A 87 2.88 3.22 -16.34
CA VAL A 87 2.23 2.70 -15.13
C VAL A 87 0.72 2.82 -15.24
N ARG A 88 0.21 3.98 -15.69
CA ARG A 88 -1.23 4.19 -15.89
C ARG A 88 -1.85 3.18 -16.85
N ARG A 89 -1.20 2.98 -18.00
CA ARG A 89 -1.67 2.06 -19.03
C ARG A 89 -1.65 0.63 -18.50
N ARG A 90 -0.60 0.26 -17.79
CA ARG A 90 -0.45 -1.07 -17.21
C ARG A 90 -1.48 -1.36 -16.11
N LEU A 91 -1.74 -0.40 -15.23
CA LEU A 91 -2.80 -0.50 -14.24
C LEU A 91 -4.18 -0.69 -14.88
N ALA A 92 -4.44 -0.05 -16.03
CA ALA A 92 -5.70 -0.22 -16.75
C ALA A 92 -5.79 -1.55 -17.54
N ASP A 93 -4.75 -1.89 -18.33
CA ASP A 93 -4.73 -3.07 -19.21
C ASP A 93 -4.57 -4.39 -18.44
N LYS A 94 -3.85 -4.37 -17.31
CA LYS A 94 -3.55 -5.57 -16.51
C LYS A 94 -4.31 -5.61 -15.20
N ILE A 95 -5.37 -4.81 -15.04
CA ILE A 95 -6.17 -4.86 -13.81
C ILE A 95 -6.68 -6.29 -13.61
N PRO A 96 -6.31 -6.96 -12.50
CA PRO A 96 -6.78 -8.31 -12.27
C PRO A 96 -8.30 -8.31 -12.16
N PRO A 97 -9.00 -9.33 -12.70
CA PRO A 97 -10.40 -9.53 -12.36
C PRO A 97 -10.52 -9.62 -10.84
N GLN A 98 -11.61 -9.11 -10.28
CA GLN A 98 -11.88 -9.26 -8.85
C GLN A 98 -11.82 -10.75 -8.51
N LEU A 99 -10.72 -11.16 -7.88
CA LEU A 99 -10.60 -12.50 -7.35
C LEU A 99 -11.51 -12.50 -6.11
N PRO A 100 -12.51 -13.40 -6.04
CA PRO A 100 -13.22 -13.58 -4.79
C PRO A 100 -12.15 -13.94 -3.77
N THR A 101 -11.95 -13.09 -2.78
CA THR A 101 -11.18 -13.39 -1.58
C THR A 101 -11.93 -14.51 -0.89
N THR A 102 -11.69 -15.75 -1.30
CA THR A 102 -12.13 -16.92 -0.56
C THR A 102 -11.37 -16.86 0.77
N PRO A 103 -12.01 -16.56 1.91
CA PRO A 103 -11.34 -16.68 3.18
C PRO A 103 -11.01 -18.17 3.32
N ASN A 104 -9.74 -18.52 3.15
CA ASN A 104 -9.30 -19.87 3.38
C ASN A 104 -9.20 -20.03 4.90
N THR A 105 -10.34 -20.36 5.51
CA THR A 105 -10.41 -20.84 6.88
C THR A 105 -10.15 -22.35 6.83
N SER A 106 -8.99 -22.78 7.30
CA SER A 106 -8.73 -24.15 7.75
C SER A 106 -7.89 -24.10 9.01
#